data_AF-A0A6B0WR06-F1
#
_entry.id   AF-A0A6B0WR06-F1
#
_cell.length_a   1.000
_cell.length_b   1.000
_cell.length_c   1.000
_cell.angle_alpha   90.00
_cell.angle_beta   90.00
_cell.angle_gamma   90.00
#
_symmetry.space_group_name_H-M   'P 1'
#
loop_
_entity.id
_entity.type
_entity.pdbx_description
1 polymer ?
#
loop_
_entity_poly.entity_id
_entity_poly.type
_entity_poly.pdbx_seq_one_letter_code
_entity_poly.pdbx_strand_id
1 'polypeptide(L)'
;MLSIFYNVWGVARYERKMLLRTTKFRILGGLGMSIPVLLGIGFAIAEANGAELPVGIDSYVPFLVYSFLQTIVIAFIVGDFRAADEQAHIYEVVAGRPISTAELVAGKYLGIVSALVFLSLGVLLLTLSIQAAKISMTGNPFTIKPYISYLVLMNLPALIFMSSVTFFLGAVLRRQAAVALIVIVYL
;
A
#
# COMPACT_ATOMS: atom_id res chain seq x y z
N MET A 1 -21.54 21.55 4.10
CA MET A 1 -20.25 21.15 3.49
C MET A 1 -19.25 20.59 4.52
N LEU A 2 -19.00 21.26 5.65
CA LEU A 2 -18.10 20.74 6.71
C LEU A 2 -18.54 19.40 7.32
N SER A 3 -19.85 19.12 7.39
CA SER A 3 -20.39 17.84 7.87
C SER A 3 -20.02 16.65 6.99
N ILE A 4 -19.97 16.84 5.67
CA ILE A 4 -19.68 15.78 4.69
C ILE A 4 -18.24 15.29 4.83
N PHE A 5 -17.28 16.22 4.85
CA PHE A 5 -15.87 15.89 5.04
C PHE A 5 -15.61 15.24 6.39
N TYR A 6 -16.26 15.71 7.45
CA TYR A 6 -16.15 15.12 8.79
C TYR A 6 -16.66 13.67 8.81
N ASN A 7 -17.80 13.39 8.16
CA ASN A 7 -18.35 12.05 8.06
C ASN A 7 -17.42 11.10 7.29
N VAL A 8 -16.95 11.52 6.10
CA VAL A 8 -16.03 10.74 5.27
C VAL A 8 -14.73 10.43 6.00
N TRP A 9 -14.15 11.43 6.68
CA TRP A 9 -12.90 11.24 7.41
C TRP A 9 -13.06 10.36 8.63
N GLY A 10 -14.20 10.46 9.32
CA GLY A 10 -14.60 9.56 10.39
C GLY A 10 -14.62 8.11 9.91
N VAL A 11 -15.38 7.83 8.84
CA VAL A 11 -15.45 6.48 8.23
C VAL A 11 -14.06 5.99 7.83
N ALA A 12 -13.27 6.81 7.12
CA ALA A 12 -11.94 6.44 6.67
C ALA A 12 -11.01 6.06 7.83
N ARG A 13 -11.07 6.78 8.95
CA ARG A 13 -10.25 6.49 10.14
C ARG A 13 -10.65 5.16 10.79
N TYR A 14 -11.94 4.88 10.89
CA TYR A 14 -12.43 3.60 11.42
C TYR A 14 -12.02 2.43 10.52
N GLU A 15 -12.23 2.57 9.22
CA GLU A 15 -11.89 1.56 8.22
C GLU A 15 -10.41 1.25 8.20
N ARG A 16 -9.56 2.29 8.18
CA ARG A 16 -8.11 2.12 8.30
C ARG A 16 -7.74 1.36 9.57
N LYS A 17 -8.31 1.74 10.72
CA LYS A 17 -7.98 1.10 12.01
C LYS A 17 -8.42 -0.37 12.04
N MET A 18 -9.56 -0.69 11.45
CA MET A 18 -10.04 -2.06 11.32
C MET A 18 -9.11 -2.88 10.42
N LEU A 19 -8.78 -2.35 9.23
CA LEU A 19 -7.90 -3.02 8.27
C LEU A 19 -6.51 -3.31 8.85
N LEU A 20 -5.89 -2.33 9.53
CA LEU A 20 -4.57 -2.49 10.17
C LEU A 20 -4.57 -3.55 11.30
N ARG A 21 -5.74 -3.88 11.85
CA ARG A 21 -5.89 -4.92 12.88
C ARG A 21 -6.04 -6.32 12.30
N THR A 22 -6.42 -6.45 11.03
CA THR A 22 -6.62 -7.74 10.38
C THR A 22 -5.29 -8.46 10.17
N THR A 23 -5.23 -9.74 10.57
CA THR A 23 -4.04 -10.59 10.40
C THR A 23 -3.63 -10.71 8.93
N LYS A 24 -4.59 -10.82 8.01
CA LYS A 24 -4.34 -10.86 6.56
C LYS A 24 -3.56 -9.64 6.08
N PHE A 25 -3.96 -8.43 6.49
CA PHE A 25 -3.25 -7.19 6.15
C PHE A 25 -1.82 -7.20 6.71
N ARG A 26 -1.63 -7.65 7.95
CA ARG A 26 -0.30 -7.69 8.58
C ARG A 26 0.63 -8.68 7.90
N ILE A 27 0.14 -9.87 7.55
CA ILE A 27 0.92 -10.90 6.86
C ILE A 27 1.23 -10.46 5.42
N LEU A 28 0.21 -10.10 4.64
CA LEU A 28 0.40 -9.72 3.24
C LEU A 28 1.20 -8.42 3.11
N GLY A 29 0.88 -7.40 3.91
CA GLY A 29 1.63 -6.16 3.96
C GLY A 29 3.07 -6.37 4.44
N GLY A 30 3.27 -7.17 5.49
CA GLY A 30 4.61 -7.53 5.99
C GLY A 30 5.46 -8.27 4.95
N LEU A 31 4.88 -9.25 4.26
CA LEU A 31 5.56 -9.98 3.17
C LEU A 31 5.85 -9.09 1.96
N GLY A 32 4.91 -8.22 1.59
CA GLY A 32 5.11 -7.25 0.50
C GLY A 32 6.22 -6.24 0.82
N MET A 33 6.42 -5.92 2.09
CA MET A 33 7.49 -5.04 2.56
C MET A 33 8.83 -5.76 2.74
N SER A 34 8.85 -7.04 3.09
CA SER A 34 10.10 -7.74 3.43
C SER A 34 11.03 -7.89 2.23
N ILE A 35 10.49 -8.25 1.05
CA ILE A 35 11.27 -8.44 -0.17
C ILE A 35 12.06 -7.18 -0.58
N PRO A 36 11.44 -5.99 -0.75
CA PRO A 36 12.18 -4.79 -1.14
C PRO A 36 13.18 -4.34 -0.06
N VAL A 37 12.87 -4.58 1.23
CA VAL A 37 13.80 -4.30 2.33
C VAL A 37 15.03 -5.21 2.25
N LEU A 38 14.85 -6.51 2.01
CA LEU A 38 15.95 -7.45 1.83
C LEU A 38 16.82 -7.10 0.60
N LEU A 39 16.20 -6.68 -0.50
CA LEU A 39 16.94 -6.17 -1.67
C LEU A 39 17.76 -4.93 -1.32
N GLY A 40 17.19 -3.99 -0.57
CA GLY A 40 17.91 -2.80 -0.10
C GLY A 40 19.12 -3.16 0.78
N ILE A 41 18.97 -4.13 1.68
CA ILE A 41 20.08 -4.66 2.49
C ILE A 41 21.15 -5.30 1.59
N GLY A 42 20.73 -6.13 0.63
CA GLY A 42 21.64 -6.79 -0.31
C GLY A 42 22.48 -5.81 -1.12
N PHE A 43 21.85 -4.76 -1.66
CA PHE A 43 22.58 -3.70 -2.36
C PHE A 43 23.52 -2.92 -1.44
N ALA A 44 23.09 -2.58 -0.23
CA ALA A 44 23.94 -1.89 0.73
C ALA A 44 25.19 -2.72 1.11
N ILE A 45 25.05 -4.04 1.27
CA ILE A 45 26.17 -4.96 1.52
C ILE A 45 27.07 -5.08 0.28
N ALA A 46 26.50 -5.19 -0.91
CA ALA A 46 27.28 -5.30 -2.15
C ALA A 46 28.17 -4.06 -2.36
N GLU A 47 27.61 -2.86 -2.21
CA GLU A 47 28.39 -1.61 -2.30
C GLU A 47 29.44 -1.50 -1.20
N ALA A 48 29.12 -1.92 0.03
CA ALA A 48 30.08 -1.92 1.14
C ALA A 48 31.26 -2.87 0.90
N ASN A 49 31.06 -3.95 0.13
CA ASN A 49 32.12 -4.88 -0.28
C ASN A 49 32.85 -4.45 -1.57
N GLY A 50 32.59 -3.24 -2.08
CA GLY A 50 33.27 -2.69 -3.26
C GLY A 50 32.66 -3.07 -4.60
N ALA A 51 31.40 -3.56 -4.64
CA ALA A 51 30.71 -3.76 -5.90
C ALA A 51 30.35 -2.41 -6.54
N GLU A 52 30.76 -2.23 -7.80
CA GLU A 52 30.37 -1.06 -8.60
C GLU A 52 28.95 -1.24 -9.13
N LEU A 53 27.98 -0.73 -8.40
CA LEU A 53 26.59 -0.72 -8.83
C LEU A 53 26.29 0.52 -9.70
N PRO A 54 25.43 0.38 -10.73
CA PRO A 54 24.93 1.53 -11.46
C PRO A 54 24.26 2.54 -10.53
N VAL A 55 24.53 3.83 -10.77
CA VAL A 55 24.01 4.93 -9.93
C VAL A 55 22.49 4.85 -9.83
N GLY A 56 21.97 4.74 -8.60
CA GLY A 56 20.54 4.76 -8.30
C GLY A 56 19.82 3.41 -8.42
N ILE A 57 20.52 2.31 -8.73
CA ILE A 57 19.91 0.97 -8.76
C ILE A 57 19.42 0.51 -7.37
N ASP A 58 20.17 0.90 -6.35
CA ASP A 58 19.94 0.66 -4.92
C ASP A 58 18.64 1.27 -4.40
N SER A 59 18.15 2.32 -5.05
CA SER A 59 16.91 3.02 -4.73
C SER A 59 15.78 2.65 -5.70
N TYR A 60 16.09 2.46 -6.99
CA TYR A 60 15.09 2.13 -8.00
C TYR A 60 14.52 0.71 -7.83
N VAL A 61 15.37 -0.31 -7.74
CA VAL A 61 14.94 -1.72 -7.77
C VAL A 61 14.05 -2.07 -6.57
N PRO A 62 14.38 -1.70 -5.32
CA PRO A 62 13.50 -1.96 -4.19
C PRO A 62 12.11 -1.33 -4.35
N PHE A 63 12.03 -0.08 -4.82
CA PHE A 63 10.75 0.61 -5.01
C PHE A 63 9.94 0.04 -6.18
N LEU A 64 10.61 -0.41 -7.24
CA LEU A 64 9.97 -1.07 -8.38
C LEU A 64 9.32 -2.37 -7.93
N VAL A 65 10.11 -3.24 -7.28
CA VAL A 65 9.64 -4.52 -6.75
C VAL A 65 8.52 -4.30 -5.73
N TYR A 66 8.66 -3.31 -4.86
CA TYR A 66 7.61 -2.96 -3.90
C TYR A 66 6.30 -2.57 -4.59
N SER A 67 6.34 -1.81 -5.69
CA SER A 67 5.13 -1.38 -6.39
C SER A 67 4.38 -2.56 -7.04
N PHE A 68 5.11 -3.56 -7.56
CA PHE A 68 4.53 -4.81 -8.04
C PHE A 68 3.91 -5.63 -6.90
N LEU A 69 4.65 -5.86 -5.82
CA LEU A 69 4.15 -6.61 -4.66
C LEU A 69 2.97 -5.91 -3.99
N GLN A 70 2.99 -4.58 -3.91
CA GLN A 70 1.89 -3.78 -3.37
C GLN A 70 0.62 -3.96 -4.20
N THR A 71 0.74 -4.15 -5.52
CA THR A 71 -0.41 -4.43 -6.38
C THR A 71 -1.05 -5.78 -6.06
N ILE A 72 -0.24 -6.80 -5.77
CA ILE A 72 -0.74 -8.10 -5.29
C ILE A 72 -1.45 -7.91 -3.94
N VAL A 73 -0.82 -7.17 -3.02
CA VAL A 73 -1.40 -6.84 -1.70
C VAL A 73 -2.75 -6.12 -1.85
N ILE A 74 -2.86 -5.17 -2.79
CA ILE A 74 -4.11 -4.47 -3.14
C ILE A 74 -5.17 -5.45 -3.62
N ALA A 75 -4.82 -6.35 -4.56
CA ALA A 75 -5.73 -7.34 -5.13
C ALA A 75 -6.41 -8.19 -4.05
N PHE A 76 -5.63 -8.64 -3.07
CA PHE A 76 -6.14 -9.46 -1.97
C PHE A 76 -6.87 -8.65 -0.90
N ILE A 77 -6.37 -7.47 -0.48
CA ILE A 77 -6.99 -6.68 0.59
C ILE A 77 -8.32 -6.06 0.16
N VAL A 78 -8.33 -5.39 -1.01
CA VAL A 78 -9.55 -4.75 -1.53
C VAL A 78 -10.55 -5.82 -1.96
N GLY A 79 -10.05 -6.94 -2.51
CA GLY A 79 -10.83 -8.12 -2.80
C GLY A 79 -11.56 -8.61 -1.56
N ASP A 80 -10.85 -8.95 -0.48
CA ASP A 80 -11.40 -9.55 0.75
C ASP A 80 -12.46 -8.69 1.46
N PHE A 81 -12.34 -7.37 1.39
CA PHE A 81 -13.18 -6.43 2.12
C PHE A 81 -14.68 -6.54 1.76
N ARG A 82 -15.00 -6.94 0.52
CA ARG A 82 -16.40 -7.08 0.08
C ARG A 82 -17.09 -8.37 0.53
N ALA A 83 -16.44 -9.53 0.56
CA ALA A 83 -17.08 -10.75 1.10
C ALA A 83 -17.24 -10.69 2.61
N ALA A 84 -16.35 -9.96 3.32
CA ALA A 84 -16.56 -9.67 4.72
C ALA A 84 -17.83 -8.81 4.95
N ASP A 85 -18.06 -7.79 4.12
CA ASP A 85 -19.29 -6.97 4.15
C ASP A 85 -20.55 -7.75 3.75
N GLU A 86 -20.44 -8.65 2.76
CA GLU A 86 -21.55 -9.47 2.25
C GLU A 86 -21.94 -10.61 3.20
N GLN A 87 -20.99 -11.20 3.92
CA GLN A 87 -21.25 -12.22 4.96
C GLN A 87 -21.77 -11.62 6.27
N ALA A 88 -21.50 -10.34 6.57
CA ALA A 88 -21.80 -9.75 7.87
C ALA A 88 -23.16 -9.00 7.94
N HIS A 89 -23.99 -9.06 6.89
CA HIS A 89 -25.31 -8.37 6.84
C HIS A 89 -25.26 -6.89 7.29
N ILE A 90 -24.16 -6.18 7.03
CA ILE A 90 -23.89 -4.82 7.58
C ILE A 90 -24.89 -3.77 7.08
N TYR A 91 -25.56 -4.03 5.96
CA TYR A 91 -26.60 -3.15 5.40
C TYR A 91 -27.75 -2.87 6.38
N GLU A 92 -28.09 -3.79 7.28
CA GLU A 92 -29.23 -3.63 8.20
C GLU A 92 -28.92 -2.70 9.39
N VAL A 93 -27.65 -2.55 9.79
CA VAL A 93 -27.24 -1.71 10.93
C VAL A 93 -26.82 -0.30 10.48
N VAL A 94 -26.34 -0.14 9.24
CA VAL A 94 -25.94 1.17 8.69
C VAL A 94 -27.13 2.04 8.26
N ALA A 95 -28.30 1.44 7.99
CA ALA A 95 -29.52 2.15 7.61
C ALA A 95 -30.07 3.10 8.70
N GLY A 96 -29.56 3.03 9.94
CA GLY A 96 -29.98 3.88 11.05
C GLY A 96 -29.26 5.23 11.19
N ARG A 97 -28.26 5.55 10.34
CA ARG A 97 -27.49 6.81 10.41
C ARG A 97 -27.72 7.69 9.17
N PRO A 98 -27.77 9.03 9.31
CA PRO A 98 -27.94 9.96 8.19
C PRO A 98 -26.62 10.17 7.44
N ILE A 99 -26.04 9.09 6.89
CA ILE A 99 -24.83 9.13 6.06
C ILE A 99 -25.23 8.69 4.66
N SER A 100 -24.85 9.47 3.65
CA SER A 100 -25.13 9.12 2.26
C SER A 100 -24.28 7.93 1.80
N THR A 101 -24.80 7.14 0.85
CA THR A 101 -24.07 6.01 0.26
C THR A 101 -22.75 6.46 -0.38
N ALA A 102 -22.71 7.67 -0.94
CA ALA A 102 -21.50 8.25 -1.53
C ALA A 102 -20.42 8.56 -0.48
N GLU A 103 -20.79 9.16 0.66
CA GLU A 103 -19.86 9.42 1.76
C GLU A 103 -19.29 8.13 2.36
N LEU A 104 -20.13 7.09 2.47
CA LEU A 104 -19.69 5.78 2.95
C LEU A 104 -18.65 5.16 2.01
N VAL A 105 -18.96 5.09 0.71
CA VAL A 105 -18.07 4.52 -0.31
C VAL A 105 -16.75 5.28 -0.37
N ALA A 106 -16.80 6.62 -0.38
CA ALA A 106 -15.61 7.46 -0.37
C ALA A 106 -14.76 7.24 0.90
N GLY A 107 -15.40 7.16 2.06
CA GLY A 107 -14.73 6.87 3.33
C GLY A 107 -14.03 5.51 3.34
N LYS A 108 -14.69 4.45 2.86
CA LYS A 108 -14.10 3.11 2.77
C LYS A 108 -12.87 3.08 1.87
N TYR A 109 -12.99 3.67 0.68
CA TYR A 109 -11.87 3.76 -0.26
C TYR A 109 -10.68 4.53 0.34
N LEU A 110 -10.92 5.71 0.91
CA LEU A 110 -9.88 6.52 1.57
C LEU A 110 -9.23 5.79 2.76
N GLY A 111 -10.02 5.03 3.52
CA GLY A 111 -9.51 4.18 4.61
C GLY A 111 -8.49 3.17 4.10
N ILE A 112 -8.81 2.46 3.01
CA ILE A 112 -7.91 1.47 2.40
C ILE A 112 -6.68 2.13 1.81
N VAL A 113 -6.84 3.18 0.98
CA VAL A 113 -5.72 3.90 0.36
C VAL A 113 -4.77 4.43 1.44
N SER A 114 -5.30 5.02 2.51
CA SER A 114 -4.46 5.55 3.60
C SER A 114 -3.69 4.46 4.37
N ALA A 115 -4.23 3.24 4.46
CA ALA A 115 -3.52 2.10 5.04
C ALA A 115 -2.39 1.60 4.12
N LEU A 116 -2.62 1.58 2.81
CA LEU A 116 -1.61 1.20 1.82
C LEU A 116 -0.48 2.23 1.75
N VAL A 117 -0.80 3.52 1.76
CA VAL A 117 0.18 4.62 1.85
C VAL A 117 1.03 4.48 3.12
N PHE A 118 0.43 4.05 4.24
CA PHE A 118 1.19 3.78 5.46
C PHE A 118 2.21 2.65 5.30
N LEU A 119 1.89 1.59 4.54
CA LEU A 119 2.88 0.56 4.17
C LEU A 119 4.01 1.15 3.30
N SER A 120 3.67 2.00 2.32
CA SER A 120 4.66 2.62 1.44
C SER A 120 5.64 3.51 2.22
N LEU A 121 5.12 4.27 3.20
CA LEU A 121 5.95 5.04 4.13
C LEU A 121 6.81 4.15 5.01
N GLY A 122 6.29 2.98 5.43
CA GLY A 122 7.07 1.99 6.15
C GLY A 122 8.28 1.49 5.35
N VAL A 123 8.10 1.18 4.06
CA VAL A 123 9.21 0.77 3.18
C VAL A 123 10.22 1.89 3.03
N LEU A 124 9.76 3.13 2.79
CA LEU A 124 10.63 4.30 2.71
C LEU A 124 11.51 4.44 3.96
N LEU A 125 10.90 4.40 5.15
CA LEU A 125 11.64 4.54 6.40
C LEU A 125 12.66 3.43 6.59
N LEU A 126 12.29 2.18 6.33
CA LEU A 126 13.21 1.04 6.45
C LEU A 126 14.38 1.14 5.47
N THR A 127 14.12 1.48 4.20
CA THR A 127 15.18 1.65 3.20
C THR A 127 16.09 2.83 3.54
N LEU A 128 15.55 3.94 4.05
CA LEU A 128 16.37 5.07 4.53
C LEU A 128 17.21 4.69 5.76
N SER A 129 16.66 3.90 6.69
CA SER A 129 17.41 3.40 7.85
C SER A 129 18.58 2.50 7.43
N ILE A 130 18.39 1.65 6.42
CA ILE A 130 19.46 0.81 5.85
C ILE A 130 20.58 1.68 5.26
N GLN A 131 20.24 2.71 4.49
CA GLN A 131 21.25 3.59 3.92
C GLN A 131 21.93 4.49 4.95
N ALA A 132 21.22 4.90 6.00
CA ALA A 132 21.84 5.57 7.14
C ALA A 132 22.85 4.66 7.85
N ALA A 133 22.53 3.37 8.02
CA ALA A 133 23.47 2.39 8.56
C ALA A 133 24.70 2.20 7.65
N LYS A 134 24.52 2.23 6.32
CA LYS A 134 25.63 2.17 5.35
C LYS A 134 26.61 3.34 5.51
N ILE A 135 26.13 4.57 5.74
CA ILE A 135 27.00 5.73 6.01
C ILE A 135 27.94 5.44 7.17
N SER A 136 27.41 4.88 8.26
CA SER A 136 28.19 4.54 9.45
C SER A 136 29.34 3.58 9.17
N MET A 137 29.27 2.79 8.10
CA MET A 137 30.27 1.78 7.74
C MET A 137 31.23 2.24 6.64
N THR A 138 30.75 3.01 5.66
CA THR A 138 31.49 3.32 4.42
C THR A 138 31.86 4.80 4.27
N GLY A 139 31.27 5.70 5.07
CA GLY A 139 31.50 7.14 4.98
C GLY A 139 30.96 7.81 3.72
N ASN A 140 30.36 7.05 2.79
CA ASN A 140 29.83 7.59 1.53
C ASN A 140 28.47 8.28 1.74
N PRO A 141 28.31 9.55 1.34
CA PRO A 141 27.03 10.24 1.46
C PRO A 141 25.99 9.63 0.52
N PHE A 142 24.81 9.29 1.05
CA PHE A 142 23.66 8.90 0.22
C PHE A 142 22.75 10.09 -0.05
N THR A 143 22.08 10.09 -1.20
CA THR A 143 21.11 11.12 -1.57
C THR A 143 19.70 10.63 -1.23
N ILE A 144 18.95 11.40 -0.42
CA ILE A 144 17.57 11.06 -0.03
C ILE A 144 16.57 11.30 -1.19
N LYS A 145 16.87 12.27 -2.05
CA LYS A 145 16.03 12.72 -3.17
C LYS A 145 15.44 11.59 -4.04
N PRO A 146 16.20 10.57 -4.52
CA PRO A 146 15.65 9.49 -5.32
C PRO A 146 14.57 8.68 -4.58
N TYR A 147 14.75 8.39 -3.29
CA TYR A 147 13.77 7.62 -2.50
C TYR A 147 12.41 8.32 -2.40
N ILE A 148 12.42 9.62 -2.13
CA ILE A 148 11.19 10.43 -2.08
C ILE A 148 10.58 10.53 -3.49
N SER A 149 11.42 10.69 -4.52
CA SER A 149 10.96 10.81 -5.91
C SER A 149 10.27 9.52 -6.37
N TYR A 150 10.84 8.34 -6.10
CA TYR A 150 10.23 7.06 -6.46
C TYR A 150 8.95 6.79 -5.66
N LEU A 151 8.89 7.19 -4.40
CA LEU A 151 7.64 7.10 -3.64
C LEU A 151 6.53 7.94 -4.29
N VAL A 152 6.80 9.20 -4.58
CA VAL A 152 5.78 10.15 -5.04
C VAL A 152 5.43 9.98 -6.52
N LEU A 153 6.40 9.70 -7.37
CA LEU A 153 6.22 9.66 -8.82
C LEU A 153 5.93 8.26 -9.35
N MET A 154 6.36 7.21 -8.64
CA MET A 154 6.17 5.83 -9.09
C MET A 154 5.16 5.09 -8.22
N ASN A 155 5.38 5.05 -6.90
CA ASN A 155 4.55 4.23 -6.01
C ASN A 155 3.15 4.82 -5.78
N LEU A 156 3.02 6.09 -5.41
CA LEU A 156 1.72 6.70 -5.13
C LEU A 156 0.75 6.68 -6.31
N PRO A 157 1.15 7.04 -7.55
CA PRO A 157 0.25 6.97 -8.70
C PRO A 157 -0.18 5.54 -9.01
N ALA A 158 0.74 4.58 -8.96
CA ALA A 158 0.44 3.16 -9.15
C ALA A 158 -0.53 2.63 -8.09
N LEU A 159 -0.32 2.98 -6.82
CA LEU A 159 -1.18 2.62 -5.70
C LEU A 159 -2.60 3.15 -5.91
N ILE A 160 -2.74 4.44 -6.22
CA ILE A 160 -4.06 5.06 -6.43
C ILE A 160 -4.76 4.41 -7.63
N PHE A 161 -4.03 4.19 -8.73
CA PHE A 161 -4.60 3.58 -9.93
C PHE A 161 -5.05 2.14 -9.65
N MET A 162 -4.17 1.27 -9.15
CA MET A 162 -4.48 -0.13 -8.93
C MET A 162 -5.55 -0.33 -7.85
N SER A 163 -5.55 0.47 -6.79
CA SER A 163 -6.60 0.40 -5.76
C SER A 163 -7.96 0.85 -6.30
N SER A 164 -8.00 1.90 -7.13
CA SER A 164 -9.23 2.35 -7.81
C SER A 164 -9.79 1.27 -8.73
N VAL A 165 -8.94 0.68 -9.58
CA VAL A 165 -9.32 -0.39 -10.52
C VAL A 165 -9.83 -1.61 -9.75
N THR A 166 -9.13 -2.03 -8.70
CA THR A 166 -9.54 -3.18 -7.88
C THR A 166 -10.87 -2.92 -7.18
N PHE A 167 -11.07 -1.70 -6.68
CA PHE A 167 -12.33 -1.30 -6.05
C PHE A 167 -13.49 -1.29 -7.05
N PHE A 168 -13.27 -0.75 -8.25
CA PHE A 168 -14.25 -0.74 -9.33
C PHE A 168 -14.59 -2.15 -9.85
N LEU A 169 -13.59 -2.99 -10.09
CA LEU A 169 -13.81 -4.40 -10.46
C LEU A 169 -14.54 -5.15 -9.34
N GLY A 170 -14.19 -4.87 -8.08
CA GLY A 170 -14.94 -5.29 -6.91
C GLY A 170 -16.41 -4.92 -7.02
N ALA A 171 -16.72 -3.64 -7.33
CA ALA A 171 -18.05 -3.09 -7.59
C ALA A 171 -18.85 -3.93 -8.61
N VAL A 172 -18.24 -4.18 -9.78
CA VAL A 172 -18.87 -4.78 -10.96
C VAL A 172 -19.01 -6.31 -10.86
N LEU A 173 -17.92 -7.02 -10.58
CA LEU A 173 -17.86 -8.48 -10.73
C LEU A 173 -18.51 -9.24 -9.57
N ARG A 174 -18.60 -8.61 -8.39
CA ARG A 174 -19.14 -9.21 -7.15
C ARG A 174 -18.50 -10.56 -6.77
N ARG A 175 -17.34 -10.90 -7.33
CA ARG A 175 -16.58 -12.14 -7.10
C ARG A 175 -15.11 -11.82 -6.83
N GLN A 176 -14.67 -11.99 -5.60
CA GLN A 176 -13.33 -11.58 -5.15
C GLN A 176 -12.21 -12.29 -5.90
N ALA A 177 -12.33 -13.61 -6.10
CA ALA A 177 -11.33 -14.38 -6.82
C ALA A 177 -11.16 -13.90 -8.26
N ALA A 178 -12.26 -13.50 -8.92
CA ALA A 178 -12.20 -12.97 -10.29
C ALA A 178 -11.50 -11.60 -10.33
N VAL A 179 -11.79 -10.73 -9.36
CA VAL A 179 -11.14 -9.41 -9.23
C VAL A 179 -9.64 -9.58 -9.00
N ALA A 180 -9.26 -10.42 -8.03
CA ALA A 180 -7.86 -10.66 -7.72
C ALA A 180 -7.12 -11.29 -8.91
N LEU A 181 -7.72 -12.27 -9.58
CA LEU A 181 -7.16 -12.89 -10.78
C LEU A 181 -6.93 -11.87 -11.90
N ILE A 182 -7.91 -11.03 -12.21
CA ILE A 182 -7.79 -10.01 -13.28
C ILE A 182 -6.68 -9.01 -12.95
N VAL A 183 -6.61 -8.56 -11.69
CA VAL A 183 -5.58 -7.61 -11.25
C VAL A 183 -4.18 -8.24 -11.30
N ILE A 184 -4.05 -9.53 -10.97
CA ILE A 184 -2.79 -10.26 -11.05
C ILE A 184 -2.39 -10.53 -12.51
N VAL A 185 -3.34 -10.84 -13.40
CA VAL A 185 -3.08 -11.07 -14.83
C VAL A 185 -2.67 -9.79 -15.56
N TYR A 186 -3.10 -8.63 -15.08
CA TYR A 186 -2.68 -7.34 -15.60
C TYR A 186 -1.21 -7.00 -15.27
N LEU A 187 -0.65 -7.64 -14.25
CA LEU A 187 0.69 -7.40 -13.72
C LEU A 187 1.78 -8.09 -14.56
#